data_AF-H1W062-F1
#
_entry.id   AF-H1W062-F1
#
_cell.length_a   1.000
_cell.length_b   1.000
_cell.length_c   1.000
_cell.angle_alpha   90.00
_cell.angle_beta   90.00
_cell.angle_gamma   90.00
#
_symmetry.space_group_name_H-M   'P 1'
#
loop_
_entity.id
_entity.type
_entity.pdbx_description
1 polymer ?
#
loop_
_entity_poly.entity_id
_entity_poly.type
_entity_poly.pdbx_seq_one_letter_code
_entity_poly.pdbx_strand_id
1 'polypeptide(L)'
;MPDIQDADGALQMIGRMLFSQCSELINPATNNGLDPNLVFGDPDESYTMKGIDVNMGAYMSELASLAHPVSSHIQSAEMHNQGINSLAFLSGRRTMEAVDVLSHMCAAHLFVCCQAADLRDYHERFLRSTSMSAILNENKLGLNSAHLTKLTFGLDDLTRSWWYEANKLSHVRRCSFVASKVTSHVMDLVMHGTIDFVSVKAVLDVQEKLRQNMEAWLEDPSNNPTTNESKSVDIDAVHLEGLGQGSALLFGIVRGKLGLPFHQGLREVQSSTIGHSISRIYEAIRQGVVVPVLMPCLEADGQSLSAREETPASSDASTGSVNGTGNV
;
A
#
# COMPACT_ATOMS: atom_id res chain seq x y z
N MET A 1 -18.01 31.89 13.04
CA MET A 1 -18.88 31.48 11.91
C MET A 1 -18.14 31.15 10.63
N PRO A 2 -17.04 31.84 10.28
CA PRO A 2 -16.06 31.31 9.32
C PRO A 2 -15.68 29.86 9.66
N ASP A 3 -15.52 29.59 10.96
CA ASP A 3 -15.02 28.32 11.52
C ASP A 3 -15.74 27.03 11.08
N ILE A 4 -17.08 27.04 10.88
CA ILE A 4 -17.81 25.82 10.45
C ILE A 4 -17.68 25.63 8.94
N GLN A 5 -17.67 26.72 8.19
CA GLN A 5 -17.49 26.68 6.74
C GLN A 5 -16.06 26.31 6.35
N ASP A 6 -15.09 26.82 7.11
CA ASP A 6 -13.69 26.45 6.99
C ASP A 6 -13.48 24.95 7.30
N ALA A 7 -14.28 24.38 8.21
CA ALA A 7 -14.28 22.95 8.49
C ALA A 7 -14.73 22.12 7.28
N ASP A 8 -15.77 22.53 6.54
CA ASP A 8 -16.24 21.80 5.35
C ASP A 8 -15.15 21.76 4.26
N GLY A 9 -14.45 22.87 4.05
CA GLY A 9 -13.30 22.94 3.16
C GLY A 9 -12.14 22.03 3.60
N ALA A 10 -11.86 21.97 4.90
CA ALA A 10 -10.85 21.07 5.45
C ALA A 10 -11.22 19.60 5.25
N LEU A 11 -12.48 19.21 5.49
CA LEU A 11 -12.99 17.85 5.25
C LEU A 11 -12.84 17.46 3.77
N GLN A 12 -13.17 18.37 2.85
CA GLN A 12 -12.97 18.14 1.42
C GLN A 12 -11.49 17.89 1.08
N MET A 13 -10.55 18.64 1.67
CA MET A 13 -9.13 18.44 1.41
C MET A 13 -8.62 17.10 1.95
N ILE A 14 -9.08 16.67 3.13
CA ILE A 14 -8.79 15.33 3.66
C ILE A 14 -9.35 14.26 2.73
N GLY A 15 -10.60 14.40 2.30
CA GLY A 15 -11.20 13.47 1.34
C GLY A 15 -10.42 13.39 0.03
N ARG A 16 -9.94 14.53 -0.50
CA ARG A 16 -9.11 14.57 -1.72
C ARG A 16 -7.79 13.81 -1.54
N MET A 17 -7.15 13.96 -0.39
CA MET A 17 -5.93 13.22 -0.05
C MET A 17 -6.20 11.72 -0.02
N LEU A 18 -7.25 11.27 0.70
CA LEU A 18 -7.63 9.85 0.77
C LEU A 18 -7.97 9.28 -0.62
N PHE A 19 -8.68 10.06 -1.44
CA PHE A 19 -8.98 9.69 -2.83
C PHE A 19 -7.70 9.45 -3.65
N SER A 20 -6.76 10.41 -3.64
CA SER A 20 -5.50 10.29 -4.38
C SER A 20 -4.69 9.08 -3.94
N GLN A 21 -4.51 8.90 -2.62
CA GLN A 21 -3.77 7.78 -2.05
C GLN A 21 -4.42 6.44 -2.40
N CYS A 22 -5.75 6.35 -2.36
CA CYS A 22 -6.48 5.15 -2.71
C CYS A 22 -6.29 4.80 -4.21
N SER A 23 -6.46 5.78 -5.11
CA SER A 23 -6.29 5.55 -6.55
C SER A 23 -4.85 5.20 -6.91
N GLU A 24 -3.85 5.84 -6.27
CA GLU A 24 -2.43 5.51 -6.46
C GLU A 24 -2.10 4.08 -6.03
N LEU A 25 -2.69 3.61 -4.93
CA LEU A 25 -2.47 2.26 -4.40
C LEU A 25 -3.14 1.17 -5.24
N ILE A 26 -4.31 1.46 -5.83
CA ILE A 26 -5.04 0.54 -6.72
C ILE A 26 -4.36 0.44 -8.10
N ASN A 27 -3.75 1.52 -8.57
CA ASN A 27 -3.16 1.59 -9.90
C ASN A 27 -1.77 0.92 -9.98
N PRO A 28 -1.58 -0.11 -10.84
CA PRO A 28 -0.30 -0.81 -10.98
C PRO A 28 0.84 0.07 -11.49
N ALA A 29 0.56 1.23 -12.08
CA ALA A 29 1.59 2.17 -12.52
C ALA A 29 2.21 2.99 -11.38
N THR A 30 1.53 3.11 -10.24
CA THR A 30 1.92 3.99 -9.12
C THR A 30 2.07 3.26 -7.79
N ASN A 31 1.54 2.05 -7.66
CA ASN A 31 1.54 1.28 -6.42
C ASN A 31 2.84 0.51 -6.11
N ASN A 32 3.91 0.78 -6.85
CA ASN A 32 5.25 0.20 -6.68
C ASN A 32 5.32 -1.33 -6.78
N GLY A 33 4.58 -1.93 -7.72
CA GLY A 33 4.72 -3.35 -8.07
C GLY A 33 3.67 -4.30 -7.49
N LEU A 34 2.69 -3.78 -6.74
CA LEU A 34 1.50 -4.54 -6.37
C LEU A 34 0.66 -4.88 -7.60
N ASP A 35 -0.13 -5.95 -7.48
CA ASP A 35 -0.96 -6.44 -8.56
C ASP A 35 -2.08 -5.42 -8.91
N PRO A 36 -2.49 -5.32 -10.19
CA PRO A 36 -3.53 -4.42 -10.65
C PRO A 36 -4.82 -4.57 -9.83
N ASN A 37 -5.38 -3.45 -9.38
CA ASN A 37 -6.57 -3.42 -8.54
C ASN A 37 -6.43 -4.17 -7.20
N LEU A 38 -5.21 -4.51 -6.76
CA LEU A 38 -4.96 -5.32 -5.56
C LEU A 38 -5.69 -6.67 -5.62
N VAL A 39 -5.66 -7.28 -6.81
CA VAL A 39 -6.16 -8.63 -7.03
C VAL A 39 -5.22 -9.66 -6.42
N PHE A 40 -5.80 -10.72 -5.86
CA PHE A 40 -5.08 -11.91 -5.51
C PHE A 40 -5.18 -12.93 -6.65
N GLY A 41 -4.05 -13.33 -7.21
CA GLY A 41 -4.02 -14.18 -8.40
C GLY A 41 -3.82 -13.39 -9.69
N ASP A 42 -4.23 -13.98 -10.81
CA ASP A 42 -3.97 -13.40 -12.12
C ASP A 42 -4.82 -12.14 -12.39
N PRO A 43 -4.22 -11.05 -12.90
CA PRO A 43 -4.94 -9.80 -13.18
C PRO A 43 -6.10 -9.92 -14.18
N ASP A 44 -6.08 -10.95 -15.01
CA ASP A 44 -7.12 -11.20 -16.01
C ASP A 44 -8.40 -11.83 -15.40
N GLU A 45 -8.31 -12.37 -14.17
CA GLU A 45 -9.38 -13.14 -13.55
C GLU A 45 -10.30 -12.31 -12.65
N SER A 46 -9.82 -11.18 -12.11
CA SER A 46 -10.63 -10.38 -11.18
C SER A 46 -10.24 -8.91 -11.12
N TYR A 47 -11.22 -8.07 -10.84
CA TYR A 47 -11.10 -6.61 -10.76
C TYR A 47 -11.39 -6.08 -9.34
N THR A 48 -11.13 -6.90 -8.32
CA THR A 48 -11.34 -6.69 -6.86
C THR A 48 -11.66 -5.24 -6.45
N MET A 49 -10.66 -4.34 -6.46
CA MET A 49 -10.84 -2.97 -5.93
C MET A 49 -11.32 -1.93 -6.95
N LYS A 50 -11.62 -2.31 -8.19
CA LYS A 50 -12.15 -1.38 -9.20
C LYS A 50 -13.47 -0.72 -8.76
N GLY A 51 -14.33 -1.47 -8.08
CA GLY A 51 -15.58 -0.93 -7.53
C GLY A 51 -15.33 0.11 -6.43
N ILE A 52 -14.26 -0.06 -5.64
CA ILE A 52 -13.89 0.90 -4.61
C ILE A 52 -13.39 2.20 -5.24
N ASP A 53 -12.57 2.14 -6.28
CA ASP A 53 -12.07 3.34 -6.98
C ASP A 53 -13.23 4.18 -7.54
N VAL A 54 -14.22 3.54 -8.15
CA VAL A 54 -15.45 4.20 -8.62
C VAL A 54 -16.23 4.84 -7.44
N ASN A 55 -16.40 4.11 -6.34
CA ASN A 55 -17.11 4.62 -5.16
C ASN A 55 -16.36 5.80 -4.52
N MET A 56 -15.05 5.74 -4.42
CA MET A 56 -14.22 6.83 -3.88
C MET A 56 -14.34 8.10 -4.73
N GLY A 57 -14.45 7.97 -6.06
CA GLY A 57 -14.75 9.10 -6.95
C GLY A 57 -16.15 9.71 -6.72
N ALA A 58 -17.15 8.87 -6.47
CA ALA A 58 -18.50 9.32 -6.13
C ALA A 58 -18.53 10.06 -4.77
N TYR A 59 -17.93 9.48 -3.73
CA TYR A 59 -17.82 10.10 -2.41
C TYR A 59 -17.08 11.44 -2.46
N MET A 60 -15.97 11.52 -3.20
CA MET A 60 -15.23 12.77 -3.35
C MET A 60 -16.06 13.84 -4.07
N SER A 61 -16.84 13.46 -5.09
CA SER A 61 -17.71 14.39 -5.82
C SER A 61 -18.85 14.92 -4.94
N GLU A 62 -19.47 14.04 -4.14
CA GLU A 62 -20.49 14.41 -3.16
C GLU A 62 -19.89 15.33 -2.07
N LEU A 63 -18.75 14.96 -1.49
CA LEU A 63 -18.05 15.76 -0.48
C LEU A 63 -17.67 17.16 -1.00
N ALA A 64 -17.22 17.25 -2.25
CA ALA A 64 -16.95 18.53 -2.89
C ALA A 64 -18.22 19.37 -3.08
N SER A 65 -19.36 18.74 -3.35
CA SER A 65 -20.64 19.45 -3.45
C SER A 65 -21.07 20.01 -2.09
N LEU A 66 -20.85 19.27 -1.00
CA LEU A 66 -21.19 19.67 0.37
C LEU A 66 -20.32 20.81 0.90
N ALA A 67 -19.09 20.95 0.39
CA ALA A 67 -18.16 22.00 0.79
C ALA A 67 -18.53 23.41 0.27
N HIS A 68 -19.60 23.56 -0.52
CA HIS A 68 -20.00 24.88 -1.01
C HIS A 68 -20.54 25.78 0.13
N PRO A 69 -20.11 27.04 0.20
CA PRO A 69 -20.44 27.91 1.32
C PRO A 69 -21.92 28.34 1.34
N VAL A 70 -22.67 27.86 2.35
CA VAL A 70 -24.07 28.28 2.64
C VAL A 70 -24.26 29.77 2.94
N SER A 71 -23.24 30.46 3.44
CA SER A 71 -23.22 31.91 3.72
C SER A 71 -23.53 32.78 2.50
N SER A 72 -23.29 32.27 1.29
CA SER A 72 -23.65 32.95 0.03
C SER A 72 -25.16 33.03 -0.22
N HIS A 73 -25.98 32.33 0.58
CA HIS A 73 -27.43 32.23 0.40
C HIS A 73 -28.25 32.95 1.47
N ILE A 74 -27.63 33.83 2.27
CA ILE A 74 -28.32 34.61 3.31
C ILE A 74 -29.49 35.40 2.69
N GLN A 75 -30.67 35.25 3.28
CA GLN A 75 -31.87 36.03 2.94
C GLN A 75 -32.20 37.00 4.05
N SER A 76 -32.73 38.16 3.71
CA SER A 76 -33.31 39.07 4.69
C SER A 76 -34.58 38.46 5.25
N ALA A 77 -34.63 38.27 6.56
CA ALA A 77 -35.75 37.62 7.26
C ALA A 77 -36.44 38.59 8.22
N GLU A 78 -37.60 38.17 8.75
CA GLU A 78 -38.34 38.85 9.80
C GLU A 78 -38.62 40.34 9.47
N MET A 79 -39.36 40.56 8.37
CA MET A 79 -39.72 41.91 7.89
C MET A 79 -38.52 42.85 7.71
N HIS A 80 -37.39 42.31 7.24
CA HIS A 80 -36.11 43.02 7.07
C HIS A 80 -35.38 43.44 8.35
N ASN A 81 -35.86 43.02 9.53
CA ASN A 81 -35.15 43.24 10.79
C ASN A 81 -33.93 42.31 10.94
N GLN A 82 -33.92 41.17 10.23
CA GLN A 82 -32.79 40.26 10.13
C GLN A 82 -32.16 40.29 8.74
N GLY A 83 -31.63 41.45 8.36
CA GLY A 83 -30.89 41.64 7.10
C GLY A 83 -29.63 40.79 6.98
N ILE A 84 -29.03 40.38 8.11
CA ILE A 84 -27.93 39.43 8.20
C ILE A 84 -28.32 38.38 9.24
N ASN A 85 -28.08 37.11 8.93
CA ASN A 85 -28.24 36.00 9.86
C ASN A 85 -27.15 34.97 9.60
N SER A 86 -26.95 34.07 10.58
CA SER A 86 -25.84 33.14 10.55
C SER A 86 -26.10 31.99 9.57
N LEU A 87 -27.29 31.37 9.57
CA LEU A 87 -27.52 30.04 8.99
C LEU A 87 -26.69 28.93 9.70
N ALA A 88 -26.31 29.14 10.97
CA ALA A 88 -25.39 28.24 11.68
C ALA A 88 -25.89 26.80 11.77
N PHE A 89 -27.18 26.61 12.02
CA PHE A 89 -27.78 25.28 12.08
C PHE A 89 -27.78 24.58 10.72
N LEU A 90 -27.99 25.31 9.62
CA LEU A 90 -27.90 24.75 8.26
C LEU A 90 -26.46 24.33 7.96
N SER A 91 -25.48 25.18 8.28
CA SER A 91 -24.06 24.86 8.11
C SER A 91 -23.69 23.60 8.90
N GLY A 92 -24.04 23.52 10.19
CA GLY A 92 -23.74 22.35 11.03
C GLY A 92 -24.35 21.05 10.49
N ARG A 93 -25.55 21.08 9.90
CA ARG A 93 -26.14 19.91 9.24
C ARG A 93 -25.38 19.46 7.99
N ARG A 94 -24.88 20.40 7.20
CA ARG A 94 -24.04 20.10 6.02
C ARG A 94 -22.68 19.54 6.42
N THR A 95 -22.06 20.09 7.45
CA THR A 95 -20.82 19.55 8.02
C THR A 95 -21.01 18.13 8.53
N MET A 96 -22.14 17.84 9.19
CA MET A 96 -22.45 16.48 9.65
C MET A 96 -22.59 15.49 8.48
N GLU A 97 -23.26 15.89 7.39
CA GLU A 97 -23.37 15.11 6.15
C GLU A 97 -21.98 14.88 5.51
N ALA A 98 -21.13 15.91 5.47
CA ALA A 98 -19.76 15.82 4.98
C ALA A 98 -18.88 14.86 5.80
N VAL A 99 -19.02 14.87 7.14
CA VAL A 99 -18.34 13.91 8.03
C VAL A 99 -18.78 12.47 7.76
N ASP A 100 -20.06 12.25 7.46
CA ASP A 100 -20.57 10.91 7.16
C ASP A 100 -20.00 10.38 5.82
N VAL A 101 -19.95 11.22 4.78
CA VAL A 101 -19.32 10.88 3.49
C VAL A 101 -17.81 10.61 3.68
N LEU A 102 -17.11 11.47 4.43
CA LEU A 102 -15.70 11.28 4.71
C LEU A 102 -15.44 9.98 5.50
N SER A 103 -16.33 9.62 6.42
CA SER A 103 -16.24 8.36 7.16
C SER A 103 -16.35 7.13 6.23
N HIS A 104 -17.16 7.20 5.17
CA HIS A 104 -17.19 6.16 4.13
C HIS A 104 -15.86 6.08 3.36
N MET A 105 -15.27 7.23 3.01
CA MET A 105 -13.95 7.26 2.36
C MET A 105 -12.86 6.65 3.24
N CYS A 106 -12.84 6.98 4.53
CA CYS A 106 -11.91 6.38 5.50
C CYS A 106 -12.08 4.86 5.59
N ALA A 107 -13.32 4.36 5.66
CA ALA A 107 -13.59 2.93 5.74
C ALA A 107 -13.12 2.17 4.49
N ALA A 108 -13.43 2.72 3.31
CA ALA A 108 -13.01 2.15 2.03
C ALA A 108 -11.49 2.15 1.88
N HIS A 109 -10.83 3.26 2.20
CA HIS A 109 -9.38 3.38 2.13
C HIS A 109 -8.68 2.42 3.10
N LEU A 110 -9.17 2.30 4.34
CA LEU A 110 -8.61 1.39 5.33
C LEU A 110 -8.70 -0.08 4.88
N PHE A 111 -9.81 -0.48 4.26
CA PHE A 111 -9.93 -1.82 3.67
C PHE A 111 -8.90 -2.06 2.55
N VAL A 112 -8.73 -1.08 1.66
CA VAL A 112 -7.73 -1.11 0.58
C VAL A 112 -6.30 -1.21 1.12
N CYS A 113 -5.96 -0.44 2.17
CA CYS A 113 -4.66 -0.52 2.82
C CYS A 113 -4.40 -1.90 3.44
N CYS A 114 -5.39 -2.51 4.11
CA CYS A 114 -5.24 -3.85 4.68
C CYS A 114 -5.02 -4.89 3.57
N GLN A 115 -5.79 -4.82 2.49
CA GLN A 115 -5.59 -5.71 1.33
C GLN A 115 -4.18 -5.56 0.73
N ALA A 116 -3.70 -4.32 0.57
CA ALA A 116 -2.37 -4.06 0.04
C ALA A 116 -1.27 -4.59 0.97
N ALA A 117 -1.43 -4.44 2.28
CA ALA A 117 -0.49 -4.95 3.28
C ALA A 117 -0.40 -6.48 3.22
N ASP A 118 -1.54 -7.18 3.18
CA ASP A 118 -1.60 -8.64 3.00
C ASP A 118 -0.89 -9.11 1.72
N LEU A 119 -1.12 -8.41 0.59
CA LEU A 119 -0.44 -8.72 -0.68
C LEU A 119 1.07 -8.48 -0.61
N ARG A 120 1.53 -7.44 0.09
CA ARG A 120 2.96 -7.19 0.28
C ARG A 120 3.63 -8.28 1.09
N ASP A 121 3.01 -8.73 2.18
CA ASP A 121 3.52 -9.86 2.97
C ASP A 121 3.61 -11.13 2.12
N TYR A 122 2.56 -11.42 1.34
CA TYR A 122 2.55 -12.55 0.42
C TYR A 122 3.69 -12.48 -0.61
N HIS A 123 3.91 -11.31 -1.22
CA HIS A 123 5.02 -11.10 -2.16
C HIS A 123 6.38 -11.25 -1.49
N GLU A 124 6.58 -10.74 -0.27
CA GLU A 124 7.85 -10.89 0.44
C GLU A 124 8.12 -12.35 0.82
N ARG A 125 7.10 -13.11 1.23
CA ARG A 125 7.24 -14.56 1.45
C ARG A 125 7.62 -15.29 0.16
N PHE A 126 7.00 -14.94 -0.97
CA PHE A 126 7.34 -15.49 -2.28
C PHE A 126 8.79 -15.20 -2.67
N LEU A 127 9.23 -13.94 -2.54
CA LEU A 127 10.57 -13.51 -2.91
C LEU A 127 11.64 -14.11 -1.98
N ARG A 128 11.36 -14.21 -0.68
CA ARG A 128 12.25 -14.87 0.31
C ARG A 128 12.40 -16.37 0.02
N SER A 129 11.31 -17.07 -0.33
CA SER A 129 11.34 -18.50 -0.62
C SER A 129 11.94 -18.85 -1.98
N THR A 130 11.91 -17.91 -2.93
CA THR A 130 12.51 -18.05 -4.26
C THR A 130 13.89 -17.37 -4.35
N SER A 131 14.63 -17.24 -3.24
CA SER A 131 15.96 -16.62 -3.27
C SER A 131 16.87 -17.33 -4.26
N MET A 132 17.46 -16.54 -5.15
CA MET A 132 18.24 -17.03 -6.27
C MET A 132 19.55 -17.68 -5.83
N SER A 133 20.09 -17.23 -4.69
CA SER A 133 21.27 -17.81 -4.05
C SER A 133 21.10 -19.29 -3.68
N ALA A 134 19.87 -19.73 -3.38
CA ALA A 134 19.57 -21.13 -3.10
C ALA A 134 19.42 -21.98 -4.38
N ILE A 135 19.02 -21.36 -5.48
CA ILE A 135 18.72 -22.05 -6.75
C ILE A 135 19.99 -22.20 -7.61
N LEU A 136 20.82 -21.15 -7.64
CA LEU A 136 22.12 -21.09 -8.32
C LEU A 136 23.18 -21.71 -7.40
N ASN A 137 23.53 -22.97 -7.66
CA ASN A 137 24.61 -23.64 -6.93
C ASN A 137 25.79 -23.95 -7.86
N GLU A 138 26.97 -24.14 -7.27
CA GLU A 138 28.24 -24.37 -7.99
C GLU A 138 28.11 -25.52 -9.01
N ASN A 139 27.36 -26.56 -8.65
CA ASN A 139 27.18 -27.76 -9.47
C ASN A 139 26.31 -27.56 -10.71
N LYS A 140 25.36 -26.61 -10.70
CA LYS A 140 24.43 -26.41 -11.83
C LYS A 140 25.03 -25.54 -12.94
N LEU A 141 25.80 -24.52 -12.57
CA LEU A 141 26.40 -23.59 -13.55
C LEU A 141 27.87 -23.91 -13.86
N GLY A 142 28.49 -24.84 -13.11
CA GLY A 142 29.91 -25.17 -13.27
C GLY A 142 30.83 -24.02 -12.85
N LEU A 143 30.37 -23.16 -11.95
CA LEU A 143 31.09 -21.98 -11.49
C LEU A 143 31.82 -22.25 -10.17
N ASN A 144 32.99 -21.63 -10.00
CA ASN A 144 33.68 -21.62 -8.72
C ASN A 144 32.97 -20.71 -7.70
N SER A 145 33.30 -20.88 -6.41
CA SER A 145 32.68 -20.13 -5.30
C SER A 145 32.81 -18.61 -5.43
N ALA A 146 33.92 -18.11 -5.97
CA ALA A 146 34.18 -16.68 -6.16
C ALA A 146 33.27 -16.07 -7.25
N HIS A 147 33.10 -16.77 -8.37
CA HIS A 147 32.22 -16.37 -9.47
C HIS A 147 30.74 -16.50 -9.09
N LEU A 148 30.39 -17.53 -8.32
CA LEU A 148 29.04 -17.66 -7.78
C LEU A 148 28.70 -16.51 -6.84
N THR A 149 29.62 -16.13 -5.95
CA THR A 149 29.43 -14.99 -5.04
C THR A 149 29.18 -13.70 -5.82
N LYS A 150 29.97 -13.44 -6.87
CA LYS A 150 29.79 -12.28 -7.75
C LYS A 150 28.45 -12.31 -8.49
N LEU A 151 28.01 -13.48 -8.96
CA LEU A 151 26.71 -13.65 -9.63
C LEU A 151 25.54 -13.38 -8.69
N THR A 152 25.63 -13.87 -7.45
CA THR A 152 24.54 -13.74 -6.47
C THR A 152 24.50 -12.38 -5.79
N PHE A 153 25.59 -11.59 -5.89
CA PHE A 153 25.68 -10.28 -5.25
C PHE A 153 24.62 -9.31 -5.81
N GLY A 154 23.69 -8.89 -4.96
CA GLY A 154 22.60 -7.99 -5.35
C GLY A 154 21.51 -8.63 -6.22
N LEU A 155 21.58 -9.93 -6.51
CA LEU A 155 20.64 -10.60 -7.41
C LEU A 155 19.23 -10.68 -6.82
N ASP A 156 19.09 -10.83 -5.51
CA ASP A 156 17.78 -10.86 -4.85
C ASP A 156 17.05 -9.51 -4.98
N ASP A 157 17.79 -8.38 -4.91
CA ASP A 157 17.24 -7.05 -5.11
C ASP A 157 16.84 -6.80 -6.58
N LEU A 158 17.68 -7.26 -7.53
CA LEU A 158 17.35 -7.24 -8.95
C LEU A 158 16.10 -8.09 -9.26
N THR A 159 16.01 -9.27 -8.65
CA THR A 159 14.87 -10.18 -8.81
C THR A 159 13.59 -9.55 -8.28
N ARG A 160 13.64 -8.91 -7.11
CA ARG A 160 12.52 -8.12 -6.57
C ARG A 160 12.13 -6.99 -7.53
N SER A 161 13.10 -6.25 -8.07
CA SER A 161 12.85 -5.18 -9.03
C SER A 161 12.17 -5.70 -10.30
N TRP A 162 12.65 -6.80 -10.89
CA TRP A 162 12.06 -7.39 -12.09
C TRP A 162 10.67 -7.98 -11.83
N TRP A 163 10.46 -8.56 -10.65
CA TRP A 163 9.15 -9.00 -10.23
C TRP A 163 8.18 -7.82 -10.23
N TYR A 164 8.52 -6.72 -9.56
CA TYR A 164 7.67 -5.53 -9.48
C TYR A 164 7.51 -4.77 -10.80
N GLU A 165 8.52 -4.78 -11.69
CA GLU A 165 8.41 -4.24 -13.06
C GLU A 165 7.31 -4.95 -13.86
N ALA A 166 7.14 -6.25 -13.65
CA ALA A 166 6.21 -7.10 -14.39
C ALA A 166 4.83 -7.28 -13.72
N ASN A 167 4.41 -6.35 -12.86
CA ASN A 167 3.15 -6.46 -12.09
C ASN A 167 1.87 -6.50 -12.92
N LYS A 168 1.89 -6.05 -14.18
CA LYS A 168 0.72 -6.11 -15.08
C LYS A 168 0.57 -7.44 -15.81
N LEU A 169 1.52 -8.36 -15.67
CA LEU A 169 1.49 -9.67 -16.32
C LEU A 169 0.80 -10.69 -15.42
N SER A 170 0.20 -11.72 -16.01
CA SER A 170 -0.20 -12.92 -15.26
C SER A 170 0.99 -13.55 -14.56
N HIS A 171 0.75 -14.25 -13.46
CA HIS A 171 1.78 -14.91 -12.64
C HIS A 171 2.68 -15.81 -13.48
N VAL A 172 2.13 -16.65 -14.36
CA VAL A 172 2.91 -17.52 -15.26
C VAL A 172 3.85 -16.71 -16.17
N ARG A 173 3.35 -15.60 -16.74
CA ARG A 173 4.16 -14.72 -17.59
C ARG A 173 5.20 -13.95 -16.78
N ARG A 174 4.87 -13.54 -15.56
CA ARG A 174 5.75 -12.86 -14.62
C ARG A 174 6.91 -13.77 -14.20
N CYS A 175 6.63 -15.02 -13.86
CA CYS A 175 7.64 -16.05 -13.60
C CYS A 175 8.59 -16.23 -14.79
N SER A 176 8.03 -16.34 -16.00
CA SER A 176 8.83 -16.47 -17.22
C SER A 176 9.69 -15.22 -17.50
N PHE A 177 9.17 -14.04 -17.24
CA PHE A 177 9.88 -12.77 -17.39
C PHE A 177 11.07 -12.68 -16.44
N VAL A 178 10.85 -12.92 -15.14
CA VAL A 178 11.91 -12.88 -14.12
C VAL A 178 12.98 -13.92 -14.42
N ALA A 179 12.59 -15.16 -14.76
CA ALA A 179 13.54 -16.19 -15.12
C ALA A 179 14.39 -15.82 -16.35
N SER A 180 13.79 -15.17 -17.35
CA SER A 180 14.52 -14.69 -18.52
C SER A 180 15.49 -13.55 -18.20
N LYS A 181 15.12 -12.63 -17.29
CA LYS A 181 15.99 -11.54 -16.84
C LYS A 181 17.21 -12.06 -16.07
N VAL A 182 17.03 -13.09 -15.25
CA VAL A 182 18.14 -13.79 -14.58
C VAL A 182 19.12 -14.35 -15.61
N THR A 183 18.62 -15.04 -16.64
CA THR A 183 19.45 -15.53 -17.76
C THR A 183 20.21 -14.39 -18.46
N SER A 184 19.54 -13.27 -18.74
CA SER A 184 20.19 -12.09 -19.33
C SER A 184 21.30 -11.54 -18.43
N HIS A 185 21.08 -11.50 -17.11
CA HIS A 185 22.09 -11.04 -16.15
C HIS A 185 23.30 -11.97 -16.09
N VAL A 186 23.09 -13.30 -16.09
CA VAL A 186 24.19 -14.28 -16.18
C VAL A 186 25.02 -14.05 -17.44
N MET A 187 24.36 -13.91 -18.60
CA MET A 187 25.05 -13.71 -19.87
C MET A 187 25.83 -12.39 -19.92
N ASP A 188 25.28 -11.32 -19.35
CA ASP A 188 25.95 -10.02 -19.27
C ASP A 188 27.26 -10.10 -18.47
N LEU A 189 27.24 -10.77 -17.32
CA LEU A 189 28.44 -10.98 -16.49
C LEU A 189 29.51 -11.82 -17.19
N VAL A 190 29.11 -12.81 -17.99
CA VAL A 190 30.03 -13.62 -18.81
C VAL A 190 30.64 -12.75 -19.93
N MET A 191 29.83 -11.95 -20.63
CA MET A 191 30.31 -11.07 -21.70
C MET A 191 31.28 -9.99 -21.19
N HIS A 192 31.06 -9.49 -19.96
CA HIS A 192 31.94 -8.54 -19.30
C HIS A 192 33.17 -9.16 -18.62
N GLY A 193 33.37 -10.49 -18.73
CA GLY A 193 34.52 -11.19 -18.14
C GLY A 193 34.52 -11.19 -16.61
N THR A 194 33.37 -10.94 -15.98
CA THR A 194 33.22 -10.99 -14.52
C THR A 194 33.15 -12.42 -14.01
N ILE A 195 32.65 -13.32 -14.86
CA ILE A 195 32.51 -14.76 -14.66
C ILE A 195 33.09 -15.47 -15.90
N ASP A 196 33.64 -16.67 -15.70
CA ASP A 196 34.15 -17.54 -16.77
C ASP A 196 33.05 -18.02 -17.72
N PHE A 197 33.43 -18.86 -18.70
CA PHE A 197 32.51 -19.50 -19.61
C PHE A 197 31.44 -20.33 -18.88
N VAL A 198 30.17 -20.10 -19.24
CA VAL A 198 29.02 -20.90 -18.79
C VAL A 198 28.36 -21.56 -20.01
N SER A 199 27.97 -22.81 -19.89
CA SER A 199 27.23 -23.52 -20.94
C SER A 199 25.83 -22.93 -21.12
N VAL A 200 25.46 -22.58 -22.36
CA VAL A 200 24.09 -22.11 -22.70
C VAL A 200 23.02 -23.10 -22.23
N LYS A 201 23.29 -24.40 -22.34
CA LYS A 201 22.37 -25.44 -21.87
C LYS A 201 22.14 -25.33 -20.35
N ALA A 202 23.19 -25.12 -19.57
CA ALA A 202 23.09 -24.97 -18.12
C ALA A 202 22.26 -23.73 -17.74
N VAL A 203 22.43 -22.62 -18.47
CA VAL A 203 21.65 -21.40 -18.24
C VAL A 203 20.17 -21.62 -18.55
N LEU A 204 19.84 -22.30 -19.65
CA LEU A 204 18.46 -22.65 -20.00
C LEU A 204 17.83 -23.62 -18.98
N ASP A 205 18.58 -24.60 -18.49
CA ASP A 205 18.12 -25.53 -17.46
C ASP A 205 17.83 -24.79 -16.14
N VAL A 206 18.66 -23.81 -15.78
CA VAL A 206 18.43 -22.93 -14.62
C VAL A 206 17.19 -22.07 -14.81
N GLN A 207 17.02 -21.46 -15.98
CA GLN A 207 15.85 -20.64 -16.31
C GLN A 207 14.56 -21.44 -16.13
N GLU A 208 14.50 -22.63 -16.72
CA GLU A 208 13.31 -23.48 -16.66
C GLU A 208 13.05 -23.96 -15.23
N LYS A 209 14.10 -24.34 -14.49
CA LYS A 209 13.94 -24.78 -13.09
C LYS A 209 13.47 -23.65 -12.18
N LEU A 210 13.98 -22.44 -12.37
CA LEU A 210 13.55 -21.25 -11.64
C LEU A 210 12.08 -20.95 -11.90
N ARG A 211 11.68 -20.94 -13.18
CA ARG A 211 10.29 -20.73 -13.60
C ARG A 211 9.35 -21.73 -12.93
N GLN A 212 9.66 -23.03 -13.01
CA GLN A 212 8.86 -24.08 -12.39
C GLN A 212 8.76 -23.96 -10.87
N ASN A 213 9.85 -23.59 -10.19
CA ASN A 213 9.84 -23.41 -8.74
C ASN A 213 8.95 -22.23 -8.32
N MET A 214 9.01 -21.11 -9.04
CA MET A 214 8.15 -19.94 -8.78
C MET A 214 6.67 -20.28 -9.01
N GLU A 215 6.36 -20.95 -10.11
CA GLU A 215 4.99 -21.38 -10.43
C GLU A 215 4.45 -22.34 -9.38
N ALA A 216 5.22 -23.37 -9.01
CA ALA A 216 4.82 -24.32 -7.97
C ALA A 216 4.57 -23.65 -6.61
N TRP A 217 5.33 -22.62 -6.26
CA TRP A 217 5.10 -21.86 -5.03
C TRP A 217 3.78 -21.09 -5.07
N LEU A 218 3.48 -20.43 -6.19
CA LEU A 218 2.26 -19.63 -6.37
C LEU A 218 0.99 -20.50 -6.49
N GLU A 219 1.14 -21.73 -6.98
CA GLU A 219 0.05 -22.70 -7.10
C GLU A 219 -0.28 -23.39 -5.77
N ASP A 220 0.66 -23.45 -4.83
CA ASP A 220 0.47 -24.10 -3.53
C ASP A 220 -0.47 -23.28 -2.61
N PRO A 221 -1.68 -23.78 -2.31
CA PRO A 221 -2.65 -23.05 -1.50
C PRO A 221 -2.19 -22.79 -0.06
N SER A 222 -1.21 -23.55 0.45
CA SER A 222 -0.64 -23.32 1.78
C SER A 222 0.14 -22.00 1.87
N ASN A 223 0.53 -21.43 0.72
CA ASN A 223 1.18 -20.13 0.65
C ASN A 223 0.20 -18.96 0.61
N ASN A 224 -1.09 -19.20 0.32
CA ASN A 224 -2.09 -18.14 0.23
C ASN A 224 -2.16 -17.32 1.52
N PRO A 225 -2.49 -16.01 1.43
CA PRO A 225 -2.76 -15.20 2.61
C PRO A 225 -3.83 -15.90 3.46
N THR A 226 -3.47 -16.28 4.69
CA THR A 226 -4.39 -17.03 5.54
C THR A 226 -5.57 -16.13 5.88
N THR A 227 -6.77 -16.53 5.47
CA THR A 227 -8.04 -15.93 5.92
C THR A 227 -8.26 -16.26 7.39
N ASN A 228 -7.53 -15.60 8.29
CA ASN A 228 -7.75 -15.60 9.75
C ASN A 228 -8.28 -16.91 10.36
N GLU A 229 -7.73 -18.07 9.99
CA GLU A 229 -7.95 -19.29 10.76
C GLU A 229 -6.91 -19.38 11.87
N SER A 230 -6.92 -18.39 12.77
CA SER A 230 -6.39 -18.59 14.11
C SER A 230 -7.34 -17.96 15.13
N LYS A 231 -8.01 -18.86 15.82
CA LYS A 231 -8.83 -18.65 17.01
C LYS A 231 -8.00 -17.92 18.07
N SER A 232 -8.07 -16.60 18.11
CA SER A 232 -7.86 -15.87 19.35
C SER A 232 -8.71 -14.62 19.33
N VAL A 233 -9.51 -14.47 20.38
CA VAL A 233 -10.42 -13.34 20.60
C VAL A 233 -9.63 -12.10 21.10
N ASP A 234 -8.31 -12.21 21.18
CA ASP A 234 -7.42 -11.13 21.59
C ASP A 234 -7.01 -10.27 20.39
N ILE A 235 -7.19 -8.96 20.56
CA ILE A 235 -6.82 -7.91 19.60
C ILE A 235 -5.30 -7.93 19.32
N ASP A 236 -4.51 -8.60 20.16
CA ASP A 236 -3.05 -8.60 20.17
C ASP A 236 -2.39 -9.61 19.20
N ALA A 237 -3.14 -10.46 18.50
CA ALA A 237 -2.57 -11.65 17.85
C ALA A 237 -2.45 -11.59 16.31
N VAL A 238 -3.04 -10.62 15.62
CA VAL A 238 -2.87 -10.50 14.15
C VAL A 238 -1.66 -9.62 13.85
N HIS A 239 -0.49 -10.25 13.81
CA HIS A 239 0.77 -9.59 13.48
C HIS A 239 1.10 -9.75 11.99
N LEU A 240 1.26 -8.63 11.29
CA LEU A 240 1.88 -8.58 9.97
C LEU A 240 3.27 -7.97 10.12
N GLU A 241 4.31 -8.71 9.70
CA GLU A 241 5.70 -8.28 9.83
C GLU A 241 5.91 -6.97 9.03
N GLY A 242 6.62 -6.00 9.61
CA GLY A 242 6.99 -4.75 8.93
C GLY A 242 5.97 -3.60 9.03
N LEU A 243 4.80 -3.79 9.66
CA LEU A 243 3.91 -2.68 9.98
C LEU A 243 4.42 -1.86 11.18
N GLY A 244 4.34 -0.52 11.06
CA GLY A 244 4.53 0.38 12.19
C GLY A 244 3.40 0.27 13.23
N GLN A 245 3.63 0.75 14.45
CA GLN A 245 2.72 0.56 15.59
C GLN A 245 1.26 1.00 15.30
N GLY A 246 1.05 2.20 14.75
CA GLY A 246 -0.29 2.69 14.42
C GLY A 246 -0.96 1.88 13.30
N SER A 247 -0.21 1.54 12.25
CA SER A 247 -0.72 0.72 11.13
C SER A 247 -1.06 -0.70 11.58
N ALA A 248 -0.27 -1.29 12.47
CA ALA A 248 -0.52 -2.61 13.04
C ALA A 248 -1.83 -2.64 13.84
N LEU A 249 -2.14 -1.58 14.60
CA LEU A 249 -3.41 -1.47 15.30
C LEU A 249 -4.60 -1.34 14.36
N LEU A 250 -4.50 -0.49 13.33
CA LEU A 250 -5.54 -0.35 12.31
C LEU A 250 -5.80 -1.67 11.58
N PHE A 251 -4.72 -2.36 11.22
CA PHE A 251 -4.78 -3.69 10.62
C PHE A 251 -5.43 -4.70 11.57
N GLY A 252 -5.04 -4.70 12.85
CA GLY A 252 -5.63 -5.53 13.90
C GLY A 252 -7.11 -5.27 14.15
N ILE A 253 -7.60 -4.03 13.96
CA ILE A 253 -9.03 -3.74 14.00
C ILE A 253 -9.76 -4.45 12.85
N VAL A 254 -9.24 -4.33 11.62
CA VAL A 254 -9.90 -4.89 10.42
C VAL A 254 -9.81 -6.40 10.39
N ARG A 255 -8.60 -6.96 10.48
CA ARG A 255 -8.35 -8.40 10.39
C ARG A 255 -8.67 -9.12 11.70
N GLY A 256 -8.28 -8.58 12.84
CA GLY A 256 -8.53 -9.20 14.16
C GLY A 256 -9.95 -8.93 14.67
N LYS A 257 -10.20 -7.72 15.17
CA LYS A 257 -11.44 -7.40 15.91
C LYS A 257 -12.71 -7.54 15.07
N LEU A 258 -12.69 -7.07 13.82
CA LEU A 258 -13.82 -7.21 12.91
C LEU A 258 -13.82 -8.57 12.19
N GLY A 259 -12.69 -9.30 12.20
CA GLY A 259 -12.58 -10.59 11.54
C GLY A 259 -12.78 -10.52 10.03
N LEU A 260 -12.46 -9.39 9.39
CA LEU A 260 -12.68 -9.21 7.96
C LEU A 260 -11.57 -9.93 7.19
N PRO A 261 -11.90 -10.95 6.38
CA PRO A 261 -10.89 -11.76 5.70
C PRO A 261 -10.21 -10.98 4.56
N PHE A 262 -9.02 -11.45 4.20
CA PHE A 262 -8.38 -11.08 2.94
C PHE A 262 -9.28 -11.45 1.75
N HIS A 263 -9.45 -10.53 0.80
CA HIS A 263 -10.35 -10.76 -0.33
C HIS A 263 -9.65 -11.53 -1.44
N GLN A 264 -10.10 -12.76 -1.71
CA GLN A 264 -9.45 -13.67 -2.66
C GLN A 264 -9.89 -13.47 -4.13
N GLY A 265 -10.68 -12.45 -4.44
CA GLY A 265 -11.18 -12.22 -5.79
C GLY A 265 -12.27 -13.21 -6.17
N LEU A 266 -12.24 -13.70 -7.42
CA LEU A 266 -13.20 -14.68 -7.94
C LEU A 266 -12.74 -16.14 -7.79
N ARG A 267 -11.60 -16.38 -7.13
CA ARG A 267 -11.02 -17.73 -6.95
C ARG A 267 -11.83 -18.62 -6.02
N GLU A 268 -12.49 -18.03 -5.03
CA GLU A 268 -13.34 -18.74 -4.07
C GLU A 268 -14.72 -18.08 -3.93
N VAL A 269 -15.71 -18.88 -3.50
CA VAL A 269 -17.04 -18.38 -3.16
C VAL A 269 -16.91 -17.43 -1.98
N GLN A 270 -17.07 -16.14 -2.24
CA GLN A 270 -16.99 -15.12 -1.20
C GLN A 270 -18.21 -15.21 -0.27
N SER A 271 -17.96 -15.31 1.02
CA SER A 271 -19.01 -15.32 2.05
C SER A 271 -19.70 -13.96 2.23
N SER A 272 -19.06 -12.88 1.77
CA SER A 272 -19.56 -11.52 1.85
C SER A 272 -19.02 -10.64 0.72
N THR A 273 -19.71 -9.54 0.43
CA THR A 273 -19.26 -8.58 -0.58
C THR A 273 -18.24 -7.61 0.01
N ILE A 274 -17.42 -6.99 -0.85
CA ILE A 274 -16.55 -5.88 -0.46
C ILE A 274 -17.36 -4.76 0.23
N GLY A 275 -18.57 -4.48 -0.27
CA GLY A 275 -19.47 -3.50 0.34
C GLY A 275 -19.83 -3.85 1.79
N HIS A 276 -20.12 -5.12 2.09
CA HIS A 276 -20.37 -5.58 3.46
C HIS A 276 -19.17 -5.34 4.38
N SER A 277 -17.96 -5.67 3.92
CA SER A 277 -16.72 -5.42 4.68
C SER A 277 -16.49 -3.94 4.96
N ILE A 278 -16.67 -3.08 3.96
CA ILE A 278 -16.54 -1.63 4.11
C ILE A 278 -17.60 -1.09 5.09
N SER A 279 -18.84 -1.55 5.00
CA SER A 279 -19.91 -1.16 5.93
C SER A 279 -19.57 -1.51 7.38
N ARG A 280 -18.98 -2.69 7.63
CA ARG A 280 -18.55 -3.07 9.00
C ARG A 280 -17.43 -2.18 9.54
N ILE A 281 -16.48 -1.77 8.68
CA ILE A 281 -15.44 -0.81 9.07
C ILE A 281 -16.05 0.56 9.35
N TYR A 282 -16.95 1.02 8.47
CA TYR A 282 -17.67 2.28 8.65
C TYR A 282 -18.43 2.30 9.98
N GLU A 283 -19.18 1.24 10.30
CA GLU A 283 -19.90 1.11 11.57
C GLU A 283 -18.94 1.19 12.77
N ALA A 284 -17.78 0.53 12.69
CA ALA A 284 -16.77 0.59 13.74
C ALA A 284 -16.20 2.01 13.93
N ILE A 285 -15.99 2.75 12.85
CA ILE A 285 -15.59 4.18 12.91
C ILE A 285 -16.69 4.99 13.60
N ARG A 286 -17.95 4.82 13.18
CA ARG A 286 -19.11 5.58 13.70
C ARG A 286 -19.43 5.27 15.16
N GLN A 287 -19.20 4.04 15.61
CA GLN A 287 -19.37 3.64 17.00
C GLN A 287 -18.20 4.08 17.90
N GLY A 288 -17.19 4.77 17.35
CA GLY A 288 -16.06 5.28 18.12
C GLY A 288 -15.10 4.17 18.56
N VAL A 289 -15.07 3.03 17.87
CA VAL A 289 -14.19 1.91 18.23
C VAL A 289 -12.73 2.18 17.86
N VAL A 290 -12.49 2.94 16.79
CA VAL A 290 -11.15 3.13 16.21
C VAL A 290 -10.30 4.10 17.01
N VAL A 291 -10.86 5.24 17.43
CA VAL A 291 -10.09 6.31 18.10
C VAL A 291 -9.45 5.83 19.42
N PRO A 292 -10.16 5.17 20.35
CA PRO A 292 -9.57 4.70 21.60
C PRO A 292 -8.42 3.71 21.40
N VAL A 293 -8.45 2.93 20.32
CA VAL A 293 -7.37 1.99 19.99
C VAL A 293 -6.13 2.75 19.49
N LEU A 294 -6.30 3.84 18.74
CA LEU A 294 -5.20 4.63 18.21
C LEU A 294 -4.55 5.58 19.24
N MET A 295 -5.33 6.11 20.19
CA MET A 295 -4.88 7.13 21.14
C MET A 295 -3.59 6.76 21.89
N PRO A 296 -3.41 5.53 22.42
CA PRO A 296 -2.17 5.15 23.11
C PRO A 296 -0.91 5.30 22.26
N CYS A 297 -0.98 5.08 20.95
CA CYS A 297 0.17 5.27 20.05
C CYS A 297 0.55 6.74 19.90
N LEU A 298 -0.44 7.62 19.90
CA LEU A 298 -0.24 9.06 19.73
C LEU A 298 0.29 9.71 21.03
N GLU A 299 -0.07 9.15 22.19
CA GLU A 299 0.39 9.61 23.50
C GLU A 299 1.81 9.14 23.83
N ALA A 300 2.20 7.94 23.39
CA ALA A 300 3.55 7.40 23.59
C ALA A 300 4.64 8.20 22.86
N ASP A 301 4.35 8.75 21.68
CA ASP A 301 5.26 9.65 20.96
C ASP A 301 5.45 11.00 21.66
N GLY A 302 4.49 11.43 22.49
CA GLY A 302 4.62 12.65 23.30
C GLY A 302 5.64 12.55 24.43
N GLN A 303 5.93 11.34 24.93
CA GLN A 303 6.93 11.12 25.98
C GLN A 303 8.35 10.91 25.42
N SER A 304 8.47 10.43 24.18
CA SER A 304 9.78 10.19 23.52
C SER A 304 10.44 11.47 22.99
N LEU A 305 9.67 12.55 22.77
CA LEU A 305 10.18 13.85 22.32
C LEU A 305 11.00 14.60 23.38
N SER A 306 10.93 14.22 24.66
CA SER A 306 11.79 14.80 25.71
C SER A 306 13.15 14.09 25.87
N ALA A 307 13.36 12.97 25.17
CA ALA A 307 14.50 12.08 25.38
C ALA A 307 15.32 11.77 24.12
N ARG A 308 15.07 12.46 22.99
CA ARG A 308 15.94 12.37 21.81
C ARG A 308 16.88 13.56 21.77
N GLU A 309 18.09 13.33 22.27
CA GLU A 309 19.28 14.10 21.88
C GLU A 309 19.39 14.15 20.35
N GLU A 310 19.92 15.27 19.90
CA GLU A 310 20.09 15.74 18.53
C GLU A 310 20.47 14.61 17.55
N THR A 311 19.61 14.39 16.55
CA THR A 311 20.03 13.71 15.33
C THR A 311 20.87 14.70 14.51
N PRO A 312 22.06 14.32 14.00
CA PRO A 312 22.95 15.27 13.35
C PRO A 312 22.29 15.80 12.08
N ALA A 313 22.22 17.13 11.97
CA ALA A 313 21.89 17.80 10.73
C ALA A 313 22.90 17.39 9.64
N SER A 314 22.41 16.97 8.47
CA SER A 314 23.25 16.86 7.29
C SER A 314 23.64 18.26 6.82
N SER A 315 24.81 18.74 7.23
CA SER A 315 25.49 19.87 6.60
C SER A 315 26.57 19.31 5.66
N ASP A 316 26.33 19.38 4.35
CA ASP A 316 27.19 20.18 3.45
C ASP A 316 26.97 19.80 1.98
N ALA A 317 26.18 20.66 1.30
CA ALA A 317 26.36 20.93 -0.12
C ALA A 317 26.34 22.45 -0.29
N SER A 318 27.53 23.04 -0.52
CA SER A 318 27.78 24.24 -1.37
C SER A 318 29.03 25.02 -0.94
N THR A 319 30.21 24.58 -1.36
CA THR A 319 31.33 25.51 -1.51
C THR A 319 31.20 26.22 -2.85
N GLY A 320 30.71 27.45 -2.82
CA GLY A 320 30.70 28.35 -3.96
C GLY A 320 30.28 29.76 -3.57
N SER A 321 31.23 30.62 -3.19
CA SER A 321 31.28 32.02 -3.60
C SER A 321 32.48 32.77 -2.98
N VAL A 322 33.36 33.24 -3.88
CA VAL A 322 33.95 34.59 -3.94
C VAL A 322 34.52 35.19 -2.63
N ASN A 323 35.84 35.11 -2.48
CA ASN A 323 36.61 36.10 -1.72
C ASN A 323 37.09 37.22 -2.66
N GLY A 324 36.45 38.38 -2.56
CA GLY A 324 37.02 39.64 -3.01
C GLY A 324 37.96 40.18 -1.93
N THR A 325 39.25 40.23 -2.23
CA THR A 325 40.24 41.01 -1.49
C THR A 325 40.67 42.18 -2.37
N GLY A 326 40.27 43.39 -2.00
CA GLY A 326 40.90 44.60 -2.48
C GLY A 326 42.29 44.74 -1.88
N ASN A 327 43.24 45.12 -2.73
CA ASN A 327 44.39 45.94 -2.36
C ASN A 327 44.98 46.57 -3.62
N VAL A 328 44.99 47.92 -3.60
CA VAL A 328 45.55 48.91 -4.55
C VAL A 328 44.76 49.13 -5.85
#